data_AF-A0A532AFY8-F1
#
_entry.id   AF-A0A532AFY8-F1
#
_cell.length_a   1.000
_cell.length_b   1.000
_cell.length_c   1.000
_cell.angle_alpha   90.00
_cell.angle_beta   90.00
_cell.angle_gamma   90.00
#
_symmetry.space_group_name_H-M   'P 1'
#
loop_
_entity.id
_entity.type
_entity.pdbx_description
1 polymer ?
#
loop_
_entity_poly.entity_id
_entity_poly.type
_entity_poly.pdbx_seq_one_letter_code
_entity_poly.pdbx_strand_id
1 'polypeptide(L)' 'AELCRSAFEQWIGLLQAAFVGAGVPERRAHALALLVESSLEGLMVIARATRDRAPVLAVADEVAALIEGALLAKG' A
#
# COMPACT_ATOMS: atom_id res chain seq x y z
N ALA A 1 -15.23 -15.09 1.85
CA ALA A 1 -14.21 -14.57 2.79
C ALA A 1 -12.82 -15.08 2.42
N GLU A 2 -12.65 -16.39 2.23
CA GLU A 2 -11.34 -17.00 1.92
C GLU A 2 -10.68 -16.44 0.65
N LEU A 3 -11.43 -16.26 -0.44
CA LEU A 3 -10.92 -15.70 -1.69
C LEU A 3 -10.43 -14.25 -1.52
N CYS A 4 -11.20 -13.40 -0.82
CA CYS A 4 -10.79 -12.03 -0.53
C CYS A 4 -9.53 -12.01 0.33
N ARG A 5 -9.47 -12.84 1.38
CA ARG A 5 -8.30 -12.97 2.23
C ARG A 5 -7.07 -13.34 1.41
N SER A 6 -7.16 -14.38 0.58
CA SER A 6 -6.04 -14.85 -0.24
C SER A 6 -5.57 -13.79 -1.25
N ALA A 7 -6.50 -13.01 -1.82
CA ALA A 7 -6.12 -11.90 -2.71
C ALA A 7 -5.31 -10.83 -1.96
N PHE A 8 -5.78 -10.39 -0.79
CA PHE A 8 -5.05 -9.43 0.04
C PHE A 8 -3.68 -9.95 0.48
N GLU A 9 -3.62 -11.21 0.95
CA GLU A 9 -2.34 -11.84 1.33
C GLU A 9 -1.36 -11.89 0.16
N GLN A 10 -1.83 -12.18 -1.06
CA GLN A 10 -1.00 -12.17 -2.25
C GLN A 10 -0.49 -10.76 -2.59
N TRP A 11 -1.35 -9.75 -2.59
CA TRP A 11 -0.94 -8.38 -2.91
C TRP A 11 0.02 -7.78 -1.87
N ILE A 12 -0.28 -7.97 -0.59
CA ILE A 12 0.60 -7.56 0.52
C ILE A 12 1.94 -8.29 0.41
N GLY A 13 1.92 -9.60 0.11
CA GLY A 13 3.13 -10.39 -0.08
C GLY A 13 4.00 -9.90 -1.25
N LEU A 14 3.39 -9.54 -2.38
CA LEU A 14 4.09 -8.97 -3.53
C LEU A 14 4.75 -7.62 -3.20
N LEU A 15 4.04 -6.74 -2.51
CA LEU A 15 4.57 -5.44 -2.07
C LEU A 15 5.71 -5.62 -1.06
N GLN A 16 5.54 -6.51 -0.07
CA GLN A 16 6.58 -6.84 0.90
C GLN A 16 7.85 -7.35 0.20
N ALA A 17 7.71 -8.28 -0.74
CA ALA A 17 8.83 -8.83 -1.49
C ALA A 17 9.56 -7.73 -2.30
N ALA A 18 8.81 -6.81 -2.92
CA ALA A 18 9.39 -5.68 -3.63
C ALA A 18 10.20 -4.76 -2.69
N PHE A 19 9.66 -4.42 -1.51
CA PHE A 19 10.36 -3.59 -0.54
C PHE A 19 11.60 -4.27 0.07
N VAL A 20 11.52 -5.58 0.33
CA VAL A 20 12.71 -6.36 0.73
C VAL A 20 13.76 -6.35 -0.37
N GLY A 21 13.36 -6.54 -1.64
CA GLY A 21 14.26 -6.43 -2.80
C GLY A 21 14.90 -5.05 -2.93
N ALA A 22 14.22 -4.00 -2.49
CA ALA A 22 14.76 -2.64 -2.40
C ALA A 22 15.66 -2.40 -1.17
N GLY A 23 15.87 -3.40 -0.31
CA GLY A 23 16.76 -3.35 0.86
C GLY A 23 16.09 -2.89 2.15
N VAL A 24 14.75 -2.93 2.24
CA VAL A 24 14.03 -2.63 3.49
C VAL A 24 14.00 -3.88 4.39
N PRO A 25 14.26 -3.76 5.71
CA PRO A 25 14.12 -4.89 6.63
C PRO A 25 12.72 -5.50 6.61
N GLU A 26 12.62 -6.82 6.67
CA GLU A 26 11.37 -7.59 6.46
C GLU A 26 10.18 -7.08 7.28
N ARG A 27 10.39 -6.83 8.58
CA ARG A 27 9.34 -6.30 9.47
C ARG A 27 8.79 -4.95 8.98
N ARG A 28 9.68 -4.08 8.49
CA ARG A 28 9.32 -2.77 7.97
C ARG A 28 8.70 -2.90 6.58
N ALA A 29 9.21 -3.78 5.73
CA ALA A 29 8.63 -4.06 4.42
C ALA A 29 7.17 -4.53 4.52
N HIS A 30 6.87 -5.46 5.44
CA HIS A 30 5.50 -5.90 5.69
C HIS A 30 4.59 -4.76 6.17
N ALA A 31 5.09 -3.90 7.07
CA ALA A 31 4.33 -2.73 7.54
C ALA A 31 4.05 -1.72 6.41
N LEU A 32 5.03 -1.47 5.53
CA LEU A 32 4.84 -0.60 4.36
C LEU A 32 3.86 -1.20 3.35
N ALA A 33 3.88 -2.52 3.13
CA ALA A 33 2.93 -3.21 2.27
C ALA A 33 1.49 -3.04 2.78
N LEU A 34 1.28 -3.23 4.07
CA LEU A 34 -0.02 -2.98 4.71
C LEU A 34 -0.45 -1.52 4.63
N LEU A 35 0.48 -0.57 4.75
CA LEU A 35 0.18 0.86 4.60
C LEU A 35 -0.36 1.17 3.19
N VAL A 36 0.30 0.67 2.15
CA VAL A 36 -0.15 0.86 0.76
C VAL A 36 -1.53 0.25 0.56
N GLU A 37 -1.72 -1.00 0.95
CA GLU A 37 -2.98 -1.73 0.73
C GLU A 37 -4.15 -1.09 1.47
N SER A 38 -3.96 -0.77 2.76
CA SER A 38 -4.99 -0.10 3.57
C SER A 38 -5.34 1.30 3.05
N SER A 39 -4.38 2.01 2.48
CA SER A 39 -4.62 3.32 1.86
C SER A 39 -5.49 3.18 0.62
N LEU A 40 -5.20 2.21 -0.25
CA LEU A 40 -5.99 1.93 -1.45
C LEU A 40 -7.43 1.53 -1.09
N GLU A 41 -7.61 0.63 -0.12
CA GLU A 41 -8.94 0.21 0.34
C GLU A 41 -9.76 1.38 0.90
N GLY A 42 -9.14 2.21 1.75
CA GLY A 42 -9.78 3.42 2.27
C GLY A 42 -10.20 4.39 1.15
N LEU A 43 -9.36 4.55 0.14
CA LEU A 43 -9.67 5.40 -1.02
C LEU A 43 -10.80 4.85 -1.87
N MET A 44 -10.87 3.53 -2.08
CA MET A 44 -11.98 2.91 -2.79
C MET A 44 -13.31 3.11 -2.06
N VAL A 45 -13.29 3.04 -0.72
CA VAL A 45 -14.47 3.34 0.11
C VAL A 45 -14.90 4.80 -0.04
N ILE A 46 -13.98 5.75 0.09
CA ILE A 46 -14.26 7.19 -0.05
C ILE A 46 -14.79 7.50 -1.46
N ALA A 47 -14.11 7.01 -2.49
CA ALA A 47 -14.48 7.26 -3.88
C ALA A 47 -15.88 6.71 -4.20
N ARG A 48 -16.21 5.54 -3.67
CA ARG A 48 -17.54 4.95 -3.84
C ARG A 48 -18.62 5.68 -3.06
N ALA A 49 -18.33 6.13 -1.84
CA ALA A 49 -19.27 6.88 -1.01
C ALA A 49 -19.58 8.27 -1.61
N THR A 50 -18.58 8.93 -2.18
CA THR A 50 -18.69 10.26 -2.80
C THR A 50 -19.10 10.23 -4.27
N ARG A 51 -19.01 9.06 -4.92
CA ARG A 51 -19.11 8.89 -6.38
C ARG A 51 -18.11 9.76 -7.15
N ASP A 52 -16.96 10.02 -6.54
CA ASP A 52 -15.89 10.85 -7.08
C ASP A 52 -14.56 10.08 -7.02
N ARG A 53 -13.81 10.06 -8.12
CA ARG A 53 -12.51 9.39 -8.21
C ARG A 53 -11.33 10.33 -7.97
N ALA A 54 -11.57 11.65 -7.88
CA ALA A 54 -10.51 12.62 -7.63
C ALA A 54 -9.67 12.32 -6.36
N PRO A 55 -10.26 11.83 -5.23
CA PRO A 55 -9.47 11.48 -4.06
C PRO A 55 -8.46 10.35 -4.29
N VAL A 56 -8.77 9.39 -5.19
CA VAL A 56 -7.87 8.27 -5.48
C VAL A 56 -6.58 8.78 -6.11
N LEU A 57 -6.69 9.68 -7.09
CA LEU A 57 -5.54 10.27 -7.77
C LEU A 57 -4.72 11.14 -6.81
N ALA A 58 -5.39 11.98 -6.02
CA ALA A 58 -4.72 12.90 -5.11
C ALA A 58 -3.88 12.17 -4.03
N VAL A 59 -4.37 11.04 -3.52
CA VAL A 59 -3.69 10.32 -2.43
C VAL A 59 -2.71 9.27 -2.96
N ALA A 60 -2.87 8.77 -4.18
CA ALA A 60 -1.91 7.84 -4.79
C ALA A 60 -0.50 8.45 -4.84
N ASP A 61 -0.39 9.72 -5.25
CA ASP A 61 0.89 10.43 -5.33
C ASP A 61 1.53 10.61 -3.93
N GLU A 62 0.72 10.92 -2.91
CA GLU A 62 1.19 11.06 -1.53
C GLU A 62 1.67 9.72 -0.94
N VAL A 63 0.96 8.63 -1.21
CA VAL A 63 1.38 7.28 -0.81
C VAL A 63 2.70 6.91 -1.48
N ALA A 64 2.86 7.20 -2.78
CA ALA A 64 4.11 6.96 -3.49
C ALA A 64 5.28 7.74 -2.85
N ALA A 65 5.09 9.04 -2.58
CA ALA A 65 6.10 9.88 -1.94
C ALA A 65 6.48 9.39 -0.54
N LEU A 66 5.51 8.93 0.26
CA LEU A 66 5.76 8.33 1.58
C LEU A 66 6.60 7.06 1.48
N ILE A 67 6.31 6.19 0.50
CA ILE A 67 7.08 4.98 0.27
C ILE A 67 8.49 5.32 -0.20
N GLU A 68 8.65 6.23 -1.16
CA GLU A 68 9.97 6.71 -1.61
C GLU A 68 10.80 7.24 -0.43
N GLY A 69 10.21 8.10 0.41
CA GLY A 69 10.86 8.58 1.63
C GLY A 69 11.24 7.45 2.59
N ALA A 70 10.38 6.45 2.77
CA ALA A 70 10.67 5.29 3.58
C ALA A 70 11.78 4.40 2.99
N LEU A 71 11.87 4.30 1.66
CA LEU A 71 12.93 3.61 0.95
C LEU A 71 14.28 4.34 1.04
N LEU A 72 14.29 5.67 1.16
CA LEU A 72 15.51 6.46 1.35
C LEU A 72 16.00 6.43 2.80
N ALA A 73 15.07 6.46 3.76
CA ALA A 73 15.36 6.38 5.19
C ALA A 73 15.61 4.93 5.66
N LYS A 74 16.34 4.12 4.89
CA LYS A 74 16.66 2.72 5.24
C LYS A 74 17.31 2.74 6.63
N GLY A 75 16.58 2.21 7.60
CA GLY A 75 17.02 2.12 8.99
C GLY A 75 17.93 0.92 9.16
#